data_AF-A0AAV7DB62-F1
#
_entry.id   AF-A0AAV7DB62-F1
#
_cell.length_a   1.000
_cell.length_b   1.000
_cell.length_c   1.000
_cell.angle_alpha   90.00
_cell.angle_beta   90.00
_cell.angle_gamma   90.00
#
_symmetry.space_group_name_H-M   'P 1'
#
loop_
_entity.id
_entity.type
_entity.pdbx_description
1 polymer ?
#
loop_
_entity_poly.entity_id
_entity_poly.type
_entity_poly.pdbx_seq_one_letter_code
_entity_poly.pdbx_strand_id
1 'polypeptide(L)'
;MMDNDFRLLIQRFYELQGERVETYRLFDEGHQAYLKSGPHYDFIHYRQLVHEITQAFSGISKELIQIKDRFRELHDRTDLSEHLEKIQELEKEKLELTARLQLAKQNAQDHPTDDSHQEQVQLLKHNSHPFL
;
A
#
# COMPACT_ATOMS: atom_id res chain seq x y z
N MET A 1 -10.72 -26.46 -19.95
CA MET A 1 -11.38 -25.23 -19.47
C MET A 1 -10.87 -24.80 -18.10
N MET A 2 -10.74 -25.68 -17.09
CA MET A 2 -10.15 -25.32 -15.78
C MET A 2 -8.72 -24.75 -15.84
N ASP A 3 -7.84 -25.31 -16.68
CA ASP A 3 -6.44 -24.83 -16.81
C ASP A 3 -6.35 -23.39 -17.32
N ASN A 4 -7.30 -22.95 -18.17
CA ASN A 4 -7.34 -21.56 -18.63
C ASN A 4 -7.78 -20.62 -17.51
N ASP A 5 -8.78 -21.01 -16.74
CA ASP A 5 -9.27 -20.22 -15.61
C ASP A 5 -8.20 -20.04 -14.53
N PHE A 6 -7.48 -21.10 -14.20
CA PHE A 6 -6.38 -21.06 -13.24
C PHE A 6 -5.29 -20.06 -13.67
N ARG A 7 -4.87 -20.09 -14.95
CA ARG A 7 -3.88 -19.16 -15.50
C ARG A 7 -4.37 -17.72 -15.48
N LEU A 8 -5.64 -17.49 -15.79
CA LEU A 8 -6.23 -16.15 -15.74
C LEU A 8 -6.24 -15.58 -14.32
N LEU A 9 -6.50 -16.40 -13.30
CA LEU A 9 -6.41 -15.98 -11.89
C LEU A 9 -4.99 -15.54 -11.51
N ILE A 10 -3.97 -16.30 -11.94
CA ILE A 10 -2.57 -15.96 -11.70
C ILE A 10 -2.19 -14.67 -12.44
N GLN A 11 -2.60 -14.53 -13.69
CA GLN A 11 -2.34 -13.31 -14.47
C GLN A 11 -2.98 -12.09 -13.79
N ARG A 12 -4.26 -12.21 -13.39
CA ARG A 12 -4.96 -11.12 -12.72
C ARG A 12 -4.32 -10.76 -11.38
N PHE A 13 -3.84 -11.75 -10.64
CA PHE A 13 -3.05 -11.50 -9.43
C PHE A 13 -1.83 -10.61 -9.71
N TYR A 14 -1.04 -10.90 -10.75
CA TYR A 14 0.12 -10.08 -11.10
C TYR A 14 -0.27 -8.66 -11.56
N GLU A 15 -1.35 -8.52 -12.31
CA GLU A 15 -1.88 -7.20 -12.70
C GLU A 15 -2.25 -6.38 -11.47
N LEU A 16 -2.95 -6.99 -10.50
CA LEU A 16 -3.30 -6.35 -9.23
C LEU A 16 -2.07 -5.94 -8.41
N GLN A 17 -0.98 -6.72 -8.43
CA GLN A 17 0.28 -6.31 -7.81
C GLN A 17 0.91 -5.11 -8.52
N GLY A 18 0.81 -5.03 -9.85
CA GLY A 18 1.24 -3.86 -10.63
C GLY A 18 0.43 -2.61 -10.26
N GLU A 19 -0.90 -2.73 -10.24
CA GLU A 19 -1.81 -1.65 -9.82
C GLU A 19 -1.49 -1.17 -8.40
N ARG A 20 -1.14 -2.09 -7.50
CA ARG A 20 -0.76 -1.78 -6.12
C ARG A 20 0.54 -0.97 -6.04
N VAL A 21 1.57 -1.36 -6.78
CA VAL A 21 2.84 -0.64 -6.84
C VAL A 21 2.63 0.78 -7.34
N GLU A 22 1.85 0.96 -8.41
CA GLU A 22 1.52 2.29 -8.91
C GLU A 22 0.71 3.11 -7.90
N THR A 23 -0.22 2.49 -7.18
CA THR A 23 -0.99 3.16 -6.11
C THR A 23 -0.05 3.67 -5.01
N TYR A 24 0.92 2.88 -4.56
CA TYR A 24 1.93 3.34 -3.60
C TYR A 24 2.78 4.50 -4.14
N ARG A 25 3.20 4.43 -5.42
CA ARG A 25 3.97 5.50 -6.06
C ARG A 25 3.18 6.82 -6.08
N LEU A 26 1.92 6.78 -6.51
CA LEU A 26 1.04 7.95 -6.52
C LEU A 26 0.82 8.50 -5.11
N PHE A 27 0.72 7.63 -4.11
CA PHE A 27 0.54 8.04 -2.73
C PHE A 27 1.77 8.77 -2.18
N ASP A 28 2.99 8.27 -2.42
CA ASP A 28 4.21 8.99 -2.00
C ASP A 28 4.36 10.30 -2.78
N GLU A 29 4.21 10.29 -4.11
CA GLU A 29 4.32 11.51 -4.93
C GLU A 29 3.36 12.62 -4.49
N GLY A 30 2.11 12.27 -4.21
CA GLY A 30 1.14 13.23 -3.73
C GLY A 30 1.43 13.72 -2.31
N HIS A 31 1.98 12.88 -1.43
CA HIS A 31 2.45 13.33 -0.12
C HIS A 31 3.66 14.26 -0.22
N GLN A 32 4.60 14.00 -1.15
CA GLN A 32 5.72 14.91 -1.41
C GLN A 32 5.21 16.27 -1.93
N ALA A 33 4.21 16.27 -2.82
CA ALA A 33 3.58 17.50 -3.30
C ALA A 33 2.89 18.27 -2.16
N TYR A 34 2.19 17.56 -1.28
CA TYR A 34 1.58 18.13 -0.07
C TYR A 34 2.61 18.76 0.87
N LEU A 35 3.72 18.08 1.18
CA LEU A 35 4.77 18.64 2.03
C LEU A 35 5.41 19.90 1.43
N LYS A 36 5.60 19.93 0.11
CA LYS A 36 6.15 21.10 -0.60
C LYS A 36 5.27 22.34 -0.52
N SER A 37 3.98 22.20 -0.21
CA SER A 37 3.08 23.35 -0.03
C SER A 37 3.15 23.95 1.39
N GLY A 38 3.94 23.37 2.29
CA GLY A 38 4.16 23.90 3.64
C GLY A 38 4.74 25.32 3.64
N PRO A 39 4.43 26.16 4.65
CA PRO A 39 3.58 25.86 5.81
C PRO A 39 2.07 25.96 5.53
N HIS A 40 1.68 26.45 4.35
CA HIS A 40 0.27 26.58 3.93
C HIS A 40 -0.20 25.31 3.20
N TYR A 41 -0.27 24.23 3.96
CA TYR A 41 -0.62 22.90 3.46
C TYR A 41 -1.93 22.88 2.66
N ASP A 42 -1.88 22.30 1.45
CA ASP A 42 -3.06 22.07 0.63
C ASP A 42 -3.79 20.80 1.07
N PHE A 43 -4.41 20.89 2.24
CA PHE A 43 -5.09 19.77 2.87
C PHE A 43 -6.30 19.27 2.07
N ILE A 44 -6.96 20.14 1.30
CA ILE A 44 -8.15 19.78 0.52
C ILE A 44 -7.76 18.82 -0.61
N HIS A 45 -6.75 19.18 -1.40
CA HIS A 45 -6.28 18.30 -2.49
C HIS A 45 -5.66 17.02 -1.93
N TYR A 46 -4.87 17.11 -0.87
CA TYR A 46 -4.25 15.92 -0.29
C TYR A 46 -5.27 14.94 0.30
N ARG A 47 -6.30 15.43 1.00
CA ARG A 47 -7.39 14.59 1.53
C ARG A 47 -8.14 13.88 0.40
N GLN A 48 -8.39 14.57 -0.71
CA GLN A 48 -9.05 13.98 -1.88
C GLN A 48 -8.20 12.85 -2.46
N LEU A 49 -6.89 13.07 -2.63
CA LEU A 49 -5.96 12.03 -3.05
C LEU A 49 -5.97 10.82 -2.10
N VAL A 50 -5.89 11.04 -0.78
CA VAL A 50 -5.93 9.96 0.21
C VAL A 50 -7.20 9.11 0.07
N HIS A 51 -8.34 9.76 -0.22
CA HIS A 51 -9.59 9.04 -0.46
C HIS A 51 -9.51 8.14 -1.70
N GLU A 52 -9.01 8.67 -2.82
CA GLU A 52 -8.84 7.92 -4.08
C GLU A 52 -7.87 6.74 -3.91
N ILE A 53 -6.74 6.96 -3.25
CA ILE A 53 -5.76 5.93 -2.91
C ILE A 53 -6.39 4.84 -2.02
N THR A 54 -7.19 5.23 -1.03
CA THR A 54 -7.90 4.27 -0.15
C THR A 54 -8.88 3.42 -0.94
N GLN A 55 -9.60 4.01 -1.90
CA GLN A 55 -10.51 3.28 -2.77
C GLN A 55 -9.75 2.30 -3.68
N ALA A 56 -8.62 2.71 -4.26
CA ALA A 56 -7.78 1.84 -5.09
C ALA A 56 -7.29 0.61 -4.30
N PHE A 57 -6.69 0.80 -3.12
CA PHE A 57 -6.27 -0.33 -2.27
C PHE A 57 -7.43 -1.22 -1.84
N SER A 58 -8.61 -0.64 -1.56
CA SER A 58 -9.80 -1.42 -1.21
C SER A 58 -10.29 -2.27 -2.39
N GLY A 59 -10.27 -1.73 -3.61
CA GLY A 59 -10.60 -2.45 -4.84
C GLY A 59 -9.68 -3.65 -5.05
N ILE A 60 -8.36 -3.41 -5.02
CA ILE A 60 -7.33 -4.45 -5.15
C ILE A 60 -7.52 -5.55 -4.10
N SER A 61 -7.75 -5.17 -2.84
CA SER A 61 -7.91 -6.12 -1.74
C SER A 61 -9.15 -7.00 -1.89
N LYS A 62 -10.28 -6.42 -2.32
CA LYS A 62 -11.51 -7.17 -2.56
C LYS A 62 -11.32 -8.21 -3.68
N GLU A 63 -10.66 -7.82 -4.77
CA GLU A 63 -10.43 -8.73 -5.88
C GLU A 63 -9.43 -9.84 -5.51
N LEU A 64 -8.37 -9.53 -4.75
CA LEU A 64 -7.45 -10.56 -4.24
C LEU A 64 -8.13 -11.58 -3.33
N ILE A 65 -9.08 -11.15 -2.49
CA ILE A 65 -9.87 -12.08 -1.67
C ILE A 65 -10.67 -13.03 -2.58
N GLN A 66 -11.28 -12.52 -3.65
CA GLN A 66 -12.00 -13.37 -4.61
C GLN A 66 -11.06 -14.36 -5.32
N ILE A 67 -9.87 -13.93 -5.74
CA ILE A 67 -8.87 -14.82 -6.35
C ILE A 67 -8.44 -15.91 -5.37
N LYS A 68 -8.17 -15.54 -4.11
CA LYS A 68 -7.82 -16.45 -3.03
C LYS A 68 -8.90 -17.52 -2.84
N ASP A 69 -10.15 -17.11 -2.68
CA ASP A 69 -11.27 -18.01 -2.45
C ASP A 69 -11.45 -18.97 -3.64
N ARG A 70 -11.28 -18.49 -4.88
CA ARG A 70 -11.33 -19.34 -6.08
C ARG A 70 -10.21 -20.36 -6.14
N PHE A 71 -8.98 -20.04 -5.71
CA PHE A 71 -7.91 -21.03 -5.62
C PHE A 71 -8.25 -22.15 -4.65
N ARG A 72 -8.82 -21.81 -3.49
CA ARG A 72 -9.22 -22.80 -2.48
C ARG A 72 -10.41 -23.64 -2.93
N GLU A 73 -11.49 -23.00 -3.38
CA GLU A 73 -12.79 -23.65 -3.57
C GLU A 73 -12.93 -24.34 -4.93
N LEU A 74 -12.34 -23.77 -5.98
CA LEU A 74 -12.55 -24.25 -7.36
C LEU A 74 -11.37 -25.05 -7.91
N HIS A 75 -10.17 -24.81 -7.38
CA HIS A 75 -8.93 -25.41 -7.88
C HIS A 75 -8.23 -26.31 -6.86
N ASP A 76 -8.76 -26.45 -5.64
CA ASP A 76 -8.19 -27.25 -4.54
C ASP A 76 -6.72 -26.87 -4.22
N ARG A 77 -6.38 -25.59 -4.41
CA ARG A 77 -5.05 -25.01 -4.14
C ARG A 77 -5.07 -24.16 -2.88
N THR A 78 -5.28 -24.84 -1.75
CA THR A 78 -5.25 -24.23 -0.42
C THR A 78 -3.88 -23.59 -0.13
N ASP A 79 -2.80 -24.18 -0.62
CA ASP A 79 -1.45 -23.61 -0.54
C ASP A 79 -1.40 -22.21 -1.16
N LEU A 80 -1.90 -22.02 -2.38
CA LEU A 80 -1.92 -20.70 -3.03
C LEU A 80 -2.82 -19.71 -2.28
N SER A 81 -3.97 -20.18 -1.78
CA SER A 81 -4.84 -19.37 -0.94
C SER A 81 -4.12 -18.84 0.31
N GLU A 82 -3.34 -19.68 1.00
CA GLU A 82 -2.57 -19.27 2.19
C GLU A 82 -1.46 -18.26 1.85
N HIS A 83 -0.80 -18.41 0.69
CA HIS A 83 0.18 -17.43 0.22
C HIS A 83 -0.48 -16.08 -0.06
N LEU A 84 -1.65 -16.06 -0.69
CA LEU A 84 -2.40 -14.82 -0.96
C LEU A 84 -2.86 -14.16 0.34
N GLU A 85 -3.26 -14.93 1.35
CA GLU A 85 -3.59 -14.40 2.68
C GLU A 85 -2.38 -13.70 3.31
N LYS A 86 -1.22 -14.37 3.33
CA LYS A 86 0.01 -13.79 3.86
C LYS A 86 0.43 -12.52 3.11
N ILE A 87 0.25 -12.49 1.80
CA ILE A 87 0.49 -11.28 1.00
C ILE A 87 -0.43 -10.14 1.47
N GLN A 88 -1.73 -10.41 1.67
CA GLN A 88 -2.66 -9.39 2.17
C GLN A 88 -2.29 -8.85 3.56
N GLU A 89 -1.81 -9.70 4.46
CA GLU A 89 -1.33 -9.30 5.78
C GLU A 89 -0.11 -8.37 5.70
N LEU A 90 0.89 -8.75 4.91
CA LEU A 90 2.10 -7.95 4.70
C LEU A 90 1.79 -6.60 4.07
N GLU A 91 0.77 -6.53 3.22
CA GLU A 91 0.39 -5.31 2.50
C GLU A 91 -0.38 -4.35 3.39
N LYS A 92 -1.18 -4.88 4.31
CA LYS A 92 -1.77 -4.10 5.39
C LYS A 92 -0.68 -3.48 6.27
N GLU A 93 0.33 -4.26 6.66
CA GLU A 93 1.47 -3.78 7.45
C GLU A 93 2.26 -2.69 6.70
N LYS A 94 2.56 -2.93 5.42
CA LYS A 94 3.23 -1.94 4.55
C LYS A 94 2.45 -0.64 4.47
N LEU A 95 1.14 -0.68 4.27
CA LEU A 95 0.30 0.51 4.19
C LEU A 95 0.32 1.30 5.51
N GLU A 96 0.26 0.61 6.65
CA GLU A 96 0.34 1.24 7.97
C GLU A 96 1.70 1.91 8.20
N LEU A 97 2.81 1.22 7.88
CA LEU A 97 4.16 1.78 7.96
C LEU A 97 4.33 2.99 7.04
N THR A 98 3.75 2.93 5.83
CA THR A 98 3.78 4.04 4.87
C THR A 98 3.09 5.29 5.45
N ALA A 99 1.88 5.14 6.00
CA ALA A 99 1.15 6.24 6.62
C ALA A 99 1.90 6.82 7.83
N ARG A 100 2.45 5.97 8.70
CA ARG A 100 3.29 6.41 9.83
C ARG A 100 4.53 7.18 9.37
N LEU A 101 5.19 6.72 8.32
CA LEU A 101 6.36 7.39 7.75
C LEU A 101 6.00 8.76 7.17
N GLN A 102 4.85 8.88 6.51
CA GLN A 102 4.37 10.17 6.01
C GLN A 102 4.14 11.17 7.15
N LEU A 103 3.44 10.76 8.21
CA LEU A 103 3.23 11.61 9.39
C LEU A 103 4.55 12.02 10.05
N ALA A 104 5.49 11.09 10.20
CA ALA A 104 6.81 11.40 10.76
C ALA A 104 7.59 12.40 9.89
N LYS A 105 7.53 12.26 8.55
CA LYS A 105 8.14 13.24 7.62
C LYS A 105 7.51 14.63 7.77
N GLN A 106 6.19 14.72 7.92
CA GLN A 106 5.52 15.99 8.15
C GLN A 106 5.95 16.63 9.48
N ASN A 107 5.93 15.87 10.57
CA ASN A 107 6.35 16.36 11.89
C ASN A 107 7.80 16.87 11.88
N ALA A 108 8.71 16.15 11.21
CA ALA A 108 10.10 16.56 11.06
C ALA A 108 10.26 17.86 10.26
N GLN A 109 9.34 18.17 9.34
CA GLN A 109 9.29 19.44 8.60
C GLN A 109 8.70 20.57 9.46
N ASP A 110 7.63 20.29 10.20
CA ASP A 110 6.94 21.27 11.05
C ASP A 110 7.74 21.64 12.31
N HIS A 111 8.60 20.74 12.78
CA HIS A 111 9.41 20.88 13.99
C HIS A 111 10.89 20.55 13.74
N PRO A 112 11.61 21.37 12.93
CA PRO A 112 12.98 21.07 12.49
C PRO A 112 14.04 21.11 13.60
N THR A 113 13.71 21.66 14.76
CA THR A 113 14.61 21.73 15.94
C THR A 113 14.45 20.56 16.90
N ASP A 114 13.50 19.65 16.64
CA ASP A 114 13.26 18.47 17.45
C ASP A 114 13.84 17.23 16.73
N ASP A 115 15.04 16.82 17.15
CA ASP A 115 15.76 15.70 16.57
C ASP A 115 14.98 14.37 16.70
N SER A 116 14.05 14.26 17.65
CA SER A 116 13.25 13.03 17.85
C SER A 116 12.39 12.68 16.62
N HIS A 117 11.93 13.68 15.87
CA HIS A 117 11.17 13.46 14.65
C HIS A 117 12.04 12.96 13.50
N GLN A 118 13.29 13.43 13.40
CA GLN A 118 14.26 12.94 12.42
C GLN A 118 14.64 11.48 12.72
N GLU A 119 14.88 11.15 13.98
CA GLU A 119 15.14 9.77 14.43
C GLU A 119 13.97 8.84 14.12
N GLN A 120 12.73 9.28 14.37
CA GLN A 120 11.52 8.51 14.05
C GLN A 120 11.40 8.22 12.54
N VAL A 121 11.74 9.18 11.67
CA VAL A 121 11.77 8.98 10.22
C VAL A 121 12.79 7.91 9.83
N GLN A 122 14.00 7.92 10.41
CA GLN A 122 15.04 6.94 10.10
C GLN A 122 14.63 5.52 10.54
N LEU A 123 14.05 5.39 11.74
CA LEU A 123 13.54 4.12 12.24
C LEU A 123 12.43 3.55 11.36
N LEU A 124 11.46 4.39 10.97
CA LEU A 124 10.36 3.95 10.11
C LEU A 124 10.83 3.57 8.70
N LYS A 125 11.81 4.30 8.14
CA LYS A 125 12.44 3.93 6.86
C LYS A 125 13.16 2.59 6.94
N HIS A 126 13.88 2.33 8.03
CA HIS A 126 14.55 1.05 8.25
C HIS A 126 13.54 -0.10 8.33
N ASN A 127 12.48 0.10 9.11
CA ASN A 127 11.41 -0.89 9.29
C ASN A 127 10.58 -1.11 8.02
N SER A 128 10.50 -0.12 7.12
CA SER A 128 9.79 -0.26 5.85
C SER A 128 10.65 -0.83 4.72
N HIS A 129 11.97 -0.99 4.91
CA HIS A 129 12.88 -1.55 3.90
C HIS A 129 12.49 -2.95 3.38
N PRO A 130 11.90 -3.88 4.16
CA PRO A 130 11.44 -5.16 3.63
C PRO A 130 10.35 -5.03 2.54
N PHE A 131 9.75 -3.85 2.40
CA PHE A 131 8.59 -3.59 1.56
C PHE A 131 8.83 -2.58 0.42
N LEU A 132 10.05 -2.01 0.34
CA LEU A 132 10.51 -1.04 -0.66
C LEU A 132 11.51 -1.70 -1.61
#